data_AF-A0A6B3CM41-F1
#
_entry.id   AF-A0A6B3CM41-F1
#
_cell.length_a   1.000
_cell.length_b   1.000
_cell.length_c   1.000
_cell.angle_alpha   90.00
_cell.angle_beta   90.00
_cell.angle_gamma   90.00
#
_symmetry.space_group_name_H-M   'P 1'
#
loop_
_entity.id
_entity.type
_entity.pdbx_description
1 polymer ?
#
loop_
_entity_poly.entity_id
_entity_poly.type
_entity_poly.pdbx_seq_one_letter_code
_entity_poly.pdbx_strand_id
1 'polypeptide(L)' 'PGHEVTEVTAPQVPVAGAGGGIPVAPLGAQAYNPAFDVTPPELVTAIVTEEGVVSPVTTEALAALCARSR' A
#
# COMPACT_ATOMS: atom_id res chain seq x y z
N PRO A 1 11.06 15.87 6.91
CA PRO A 1 10.17 15.27 7.93
C PRO A 1 8.82 14.94 7.28
N GLY A 2 8.39 13.68 7.33
CA GLY A 2 7.08 13.29 6.82
C GLY A 2 5.99 13.84 7.74
N HIS A 3 5.08 14.64 7.20
CA HIS A 3 3.88 15.06 7.90
C HIS A 3 2.78 14.05 7.54
N GLU A 4 2.31 13.26 8.50
CA GLU A 4 1.26 12.26 8.30
C GLU A 4 -0.12 12.91 8.25
N VAL A 5 -1.04 12.30 7.49
CA VAL A 5 -2.47 12.64 7.52
C VAL A 5 -3.10 11.87 8.68
N THR A 6 -3.43 12.61 9.73
CA THR A 6 -3.90 12.09 11.01
C THR A 6 -5.38 12.45 11.24
N GLU A 7 -6.19 12.41 10.19
CA GLU A 7 -7.56 12.91 10.23
C GLU A 7 -8.56 11.79 9.99
N VAL A 8 -9.58 11.69 10.85
CA VAL A 8 -10.73 10.79 10.68
C VAL A 8 -11.99 11.62 10.40
N THR A 9 -12.71 11.30 9.33
CA THR A 9 -13.98 11.98 9.00
C THR A 9 -15.07 11.60 9.99
N ALA A 10 -15.63 12.58 10.71
CA ALA A 10 -16.80 12.40 11.56
C ALA A 10 -17.98 13.21 10.99
N PRO A 11 -19.15 12.60 10.73
CA PRO A 11 -20.23 13.23 9.98
C PRO A 11 -20.95 14.41 10.68
N GLN A 12 -20.56 14.78 11.91
CA GLN A 12 -21.34 15.69 12.76
C GLN A 12 -20.52 16.63 13.66
N VAL A 13 -19.23 16.84 13.36
CA VAL A 13 -18.41 17.83 14.07
C VAL A 13 -17.88 18.85 13.07
N PRO A 14 -18.07 20.17 13.28
CA PRO A 14 -17.40 21.19 12.47
C PRO A 14 -15.89 21.08 12.67
N VAL A 15 -15.14 20.76 11.62
CA VAL A 15 -13.68 20.59 11.68
C VAL A 15 -12.97 21.79 11.07
N ALA A 16 -12.02 22.38 11.81
CA ALA A 16 -11.09 23.37 11.31
C ALA A 16 -9.72 22.72 11.07
N GLY A 17 -9.33 22.54 9.80
CA GLY A 17 -8.07 21.91 9.39
C GLY A 17 -8.02 21.62 7.90
N ALA A 18 -6.81 21.47 7.34
CA ALA A 18 -6.61 21.15 5.93
C ALA A 18 -6.86 19.65 5.67
N GLY A 19 -8.14 19.26 5.58
CA GLY A 19 -8.54 17.87 5.34
C GLY A 19 -9.94 17.51 5.87
N GLY A 20 -10.52 18.33 6.75
CA GLY A 20 -11.90 18.19 7.20
C GLY A 20 -12.16 17.03 8.17
N GLY A 21 -11.15 16.35 8.70
CA GLY A 21 -11.29 15.31 9.72
C GLY A 21 -10.70 15.66 11.09
N ILE A 22 -11.14 14.94 12.13
CA ILE A 22 -10.69 15.17 13.52
C ILE A 22 -9.25 14.67 13.67
N PRO A 23 -8.30 15.46 14.21
CA PRO A 23 -6.93 15.01 14.45
C PRO A 23 -6.89 13.89 15.49
N VAL A 24 -6.25 12.76 15.16
CA VAL A 24 -6.16 11.57 16.04
C VAL A 24 -4.79 11.34 16.69
N ALA A 25 -3.78 12.15 16.39
CA ALA A 25 -2.47 12.12 17.04
C ALA A 25 -2.12 13.49 17.64
N PRO A 26 -1.25 13.53 18.66
CA PRO A 26 -0.83 14.77 19.31
C PRO A 26 -0.23 15.78 18.33
N LEU A 27 -0.46 17.06 18.60
CA LEU A 27 0.19 18.15 17.86
C LEU A 27 1.71 18.00 17.92
N GLY A 28 2.34 18.03 16.74
CA GLY A 28 3.80 17.89 16.61
C GLY A 28 4.33 16.46 16.64
N ALA A 29 3.45 15.44 16.76
CA ALA A 29 3.86 14.05 16.65
C ALA A 29 4.59 13.80 15.32
N GLN A 30 5.75 13.14 15.41
CA GLN A 30 6.50 12.71 14.23
C GLN A 30 6.01 11.33 13.82
N ALA A 31 5.91 11.11 12.51
CA ALA A 31 5.42 9.88 11.95
C ALA A 31 6.35 9.35 10.86
N TYR A 32 6.32 8.03 10.68
CA TYR A 32 6.89 7.36 9.52
C TYR A 32 5.77 6.55 8.85
N ASN A 33 5.30 7.04 7.72
CA ASN A 33 4.17 6.46 6.99
C ASN A 33 4.57 6.23 5.51
N PRO A 34 5.39 5.21 5.23
CA PRO A 34 5.65 4.79 3.86
C PRO A 34 4.38 4.14 3.29
N ALA A 35 4.00 4.52 2.07
CA ALA A 35 2.78 4.01 1.44
C ALA A 35 2.87 2.52 1.05
N PHE A 36 4.08 1.99 0.86
CA PHE A 36 4.32 0.63 0.38
C PHE A 36 5.60 0.04 0.99
N ASP A 37 5.68 -1.29 1.00
CA ASP A 37 6.88 -2.09 1.23
C ASP A 37 7.05 -3.14 0.11
N VAL A 38 8.07 -3.99 0.24
CA VAL A 38 8.38 -5.05 -0.72
C VAL A 38 8.34 -6.40 -0.01
N THR A 39 7.53 -7.33 -0.54
CA THR A 39 7.49 -8.73 -0.09
C THR A 39 8.46 -9.57 -0.93
N PRO A 40 9.49 -10.21 -0.32
CA PRO A 40 10.36 -11.16 -1.01
C PRO A 40 9.58 -12.33 -1.64
N PRO A 41 10.00 -12.84 -2.81
CA PRO A 41 9.25 -13.85 -3.55
C PRO A 41 9.10 -15.18 -2.81
N GLU A 42 10.05 -15.54 -1.95
CA GLU A 42 10.00 -16.74 -1.11
C GLU A 42 8.87 -16.71 -0.06
N LEU A 43 8.29 -15.53 0.21
CA LEU A 43 7.12 -15.36 1.09
C LEU A 43 5.80 -15.35 0.31
N VAL A 44 5.84 -15.45 -1.02
CA VAL A 44 4.67 -15.41 -1.90
C VAL A 44 4.39 -16.82 -2.44
N THR A 45 3.25 -17.40 -2.05
CA THR A 45 2.83 -18.74 -2.51
C THR A 45 2.66 -18.81 -4.03
N ALA A 46 2.01 -17.80 -4.62
CA ALA A 46 1.78 -17.70 -6.04
C ALA A 46 1.43 -16.27 -6.46
N ILE A 47 1.63 -15.95 -7.74
CA ILE A 47 1.07 -14.76 -8.40
C ILE A 47 -0.05 -15.21 -9.33
N VAL A 48 -1.24 -14.64 -9.17
CA VAL A 48 -2.43 -14.95 -9.98
C VAL A 48 -2.68 -13.82 -10.98
N THR A 49 -2.81 -14.18 -12.25
CA THR A 49 -3.05 -13.26 -13.37
C THR A 49 -4.15 -13.81 -14.28
N GLU A 50 -4.62 -13.02 -15.24
CA GLU A 50 -5.51 -13.45 -16.32
C GLU A 50 -4.90 -14.54 -17.21
N GLU A 51 -3.57 -14.58 -17.28
CA GLU A 51 -2.79 -15.58 -18.04
C GLU A 51 -2.49 -16.85 -17.25
N GLY A 52 -3.03 -16.98 -16.03
CA GLY A 52 -2.89 -18.13 -15.14
C GLY A 52 -2.09 -17.83 -13.87
N VAL A 53 -1.57 -18.89 -13.25
CA VAL A 53 -0.91 -18.84 -11.93
C VAL A 53 0.59 -19.14 -12.07
N VAL A 54 1.43 -18.32 -11.45
CA VAL A 54 2.88 -18.54 -11.33
C VAL A 54 3.22 -19.01 -9.93
N SER A 55 3.76 -20.22 -9.81
CA SER A 55 4.33 -20.80 -8.60
C SER A 55 5.36 -21.89 -8.97
N PRO A 56 6.60 -21.86 -8.46
CA PRO A 56 7.16 -20.85 -7.55
C PRO A 56 7.37 -19.49 -8.23
N VAL A 57 7.35 -18.40 -7.44
CA VAL A 57 7.60 -17.04 -7.92
C VAL A 57 9.09 -16.87 -8.20
N THR A 58 9.47 -17.00 -9.47
CA THR A 58 10.86 -16.85 -9.95
C THR A 58 10.92 -15.87 -11.11
N THR A 59 12.09 -15.28 -11.34
CA THR A 59 12.31 -14.35 -12.45
C THR A 59 12.05 -15.03 -13.80
N GLU A 60 12.46 -16.28 -13.97
CA GLU A 60 12.29 -17.04 -15.20
C GLU A 60 10.81 -17.34 -15.48
N ALA A 61 10.05 -17.73 -14.45
CA ALA A 61 8.62 -18.01 -14.60
C ALA A 61 7.82 -16.75 -14.93
N LEU A 62 8.16 -15.62 -14.30
CA LEU A 62 7.56 -14.32 -14.63
C LEU A 62 7.90 -13.86 -16.05
N ALA A 63 9.16 -14.03 -16.47
CA ALA A 63 9.56 -13.71 -17.85
C ALA A 63 8.80 -14.55 -18.89
N ALA A 64 8.62 -15.85 -18.62
CA ALA A 64 7.83 -16.73 -19.48
C ALA A 64 6.35 -16.32 -19.54
N LEU A 65 5.75 -15.91 -18.41
CA LEU A 65 4.39 -15.38 -18.37
C LEU A 65 4.27 -14.10 -19.21
N CYS A 66 5.17 -13.13 -19.01
CA CYS A 66 5.16 -11.86 -19.76
C CYS A 66 5.35 -12.06 -21.26
N ALA A 67 6.08 -13.08 -21.69
CA ALA A 67 6.26 -13.40 -23.11
C ALA A 67 4.98 -13.92 -23.78
N ARG A 68 4.07 -14.55 -23.01
CA ARG A 68 2.78 -15.05 -23.51
C ARG A 68 1.71 -13.97 -23.63
N SER A 69 1.79 -12.93 -22.81
CA SER A 69 0.83 -11.82 -22.75
C SER A 69 1.05 -10.77 -23.86
N ARG A 70 2.10 -10.92 -24.68
CA ARG A 70 2.44 -10.02 -25.79
C ARG A 70 1.70 -10.32 -27.08
#